data_AF-A0A0M2LYA5-F1
#
_entry.id   AF-A0A0M2LYA5-F1
#
_cell.length_a   1.000
_cell.length_b   1.000
_cell.length_c   1.000
_cell.angle_alpha   90.00
_cell.angle_beta   90.00
_cell.angle_gamma   90.00
#
_symmetry.space_group_name_H-M   'P 1'
#
loop_
_entity.id
_entity.type
_entity.pdbx_description
1 polymer ?
#
loop_
_entity_poly.entity_id
_entity_poly.type
_entity_poly.pdbx_seq_one_letter_code
_entity_poly.pdbx_strand_id
1 'polypeptide(L)'
;MSAQRALTVAAVIAAAVMLGVLAYLYVFGTLLGYQVSGFSGDGPYWPMTVVFVSGTAFVLALLAKAGVGAAHKFSASRQSQS
;
A
#
# COMPACT_ATOMS: atom_id res chain seq x y z
N MET A 1 13.31 -12.06 -12.09
CA MET A 1 13.05 -11.46 -10.76
C MET A 1 12.16 -12.42 -9.98
N SER A 2 12.47 -12.79 -8.72
CA SER A 2 11.65 -13.76 -7.97
C SER A 2 10.32 -13.14 -7.50
N ALA A 3 9.24 -13.94 -7.43
CA ALA A 3 7.91 -13.47 -7.03
C ALA A 3 7.90 -12.75 -5.66
N GLN A 4 8.71 -13.24 -4.71
CA GLN A 4 8.92 -12.63 -3.40
C GLN A 4 9.48 -11.19 -3.49
N ARG A 5 10.42 -10.95 -4.41
CA ARG A 5 11.01 -9.62 -4.63
C ARG A 5 9.99 -8.67 -5.26
N ALA A 6 9.22 -9.14 -6.24
CA ALA A 6 8.16 -8.34 -6.86
C ALA A 6 7.10 -7.90 -5.84
N LEU A 7 6.64 -8.81 -4.99
CA LEU A 7 5.69 -8.51 -3.90
C LEU A 7 6.23 -7.49 -2.90
N THR A 8 7.51 -7.62 -2.54
CA THR A 8 8.16 -6.67 -1.62
C THR A 8 8.26 -5.28 -2.24
N VAL A 9 8.67 -5.20 -3.51
CA VAL A 9 8.73 -3.92 -4.24
C VAL A 9 7.34 -3.29 -4.35
N ALA A 10 6.31 -4.07 -4.70
CA ALA A 10 4.94 -3.57 -4.78
C ALA A 10 4.44 -3.01 -3.44
N ALA A 11 4.70 -3.70 -2.32
CA ALA A 11 4.34 -3.21 -0.99
C ALA A 11 5.08 -1.92 -0.63
N VAL A 12 6.37 -1.81 -0.96
CA VAL A 12 7.17 -0.60 -0.68
C VAL A 12 6.68 0.59 -1.52
N ILE A 13 6.39 0.38 -2.80
CA ILE A 13 5.85 1.44 -3.67
C ILE A 13 4.49 1.90 -3.14
N ALA A 14 3.60 0.97 -2.80
CA ALA A 14 2.28 1.30 -2.27
C ALA A 14 2.37 2.07 -0.94
N ALA A 15 3.28 1.68 -0.05
CA ALA A 15 3.54 2.40 1.19
C ALA A 15 4.10 3.81 0.95
N ALA A 16 5.04 3.97 0.01
CA ALA A 16 5.60 5.27 -0.36
C ALA A 16 4.52 6.21 -0.93
N VAL A 17 3.61 5.68 -1.76
CA VAL A 17 2.47 6.44 -2.29
C VAL A 17 1.54 6.90 -1.16
N MET A 18 1.23 6.03 -0.20
CA MET A 18 0.42 6.40 0.97
C MET A 18 1.07 7.49 1.82
N LEU A 19 2.39 7.42 2.05
CA LEU A 19 3.14 8.47 2.74
C LEU A 19 3.12 9.80 1.97
N GLY A 20 3.25 9.74 0.65
CA GLY A 20 3.13 10.91 -0.22
C GLY A 20 1.75 11.57 -0.12
N VAL A 21 0.68 10.76 -0.08
CA VAL A 21 -0.67 11.28 0.17
C VAL A 21 -0.76 11.90 1.56
N LEU A 22 -0.25 11.24 2.60
CA LEU A 22 -0.28 11.78 3.96
C LEU A 22 0.44 13.15 4.05
N ALA A 23 1.60 13.27 3.40
CA ALA A 23 2.36 14.52 3.34
C ALA A 23 1.59 15.62 2.61
N TYR A 24 0.97 15.30 1.47
CA TYR A 24 0.10 16.23 0.74
C TYR A 24 -1.02 16.78 1.63
N LEU A 25 -1.69 15.90 2.39
CA LEU A 25 -2.79 16.30 3.26
C LEU A 25 -2.34 17.13 4.44
N TYR A 26 -1.18 16.81 5.00
CA TYR A 26 -0.59 17.60 6.07
C TYR A 26 -0.24 19.02 5.59
N VAL A 27 0.38 19.14 4.41
CA VAL A 27 0.74 20.45 3.85
C VAL A 27 -0.52 21.26 3.54
N PHE A 28 -1.45 20.72 2.76
CA PHE A 28 -2.59 21.51 2.31
C PHE A 28 -3.66 21.67 3.39
N GLY A 29 -3.93 20.64 4.19
CA GLY A 29 -4.95 20.69 5.23
C GLY A 29 -4.48 21.35 6.52
N THR A 30 -3.27 21.02 7.00
CA THR A 30 -2.78 21.50 8.31
C THR A 30 -1.95 22.77 8.21
N LEU A 31 -1.00 22.84 7.28
CA LEU A 31 -0.12 24.02 7.17
C LEU A 31 -0.78 25.20 6.45
N LEU A 32 -1.51 24.92 5.37
CA LEU A 32 -2.12 25.95 4.52
C LEU A 32 -3.61 26.18 4.83
N GLY A 33 -4.24 25.32 5.63
CA GLY A 33 -5.63 25.47 6.06
C GLY A 33 -6.67 25.26 4.96
N TYR A 34 -6.31 24.63 3.84
CA TYR A 34 -7.25 24.32 2.77
C TYR A 34 -8.23 23.22 3.17
N GLN A 35 -9.47 23.36 2.72
CA GLN A 35 -10.44 22.26 2.75
C GLN A 35 -10.13 21.24 1.66
N VAL A 36 -9.27 20.28 1.99
CA VAL A 36 -8.85 19.20 1.06
C VAL A 36 -9.99 18.21 0.74
N SER A 37 -11.05 18.19 1.56
CA SER A 37 -12.20 17.28 1.45
C SER A 37 -13.46 17.91 0.84
N GLY A 38 -13.43 19.19 0.46
CA GLY A 38 -14.59 19.89 -0.07
C GLY A 38 -14.61 19.87 -1.60
N PHE A 39 -15.70 19.37 -2.21
CA PHE A 39 -15.97 19.53 -3.65
C PHE A 39 -16.23 20.99 -4.08
N SER A 40 -16.22 21.93 -3.12
CA SER A 40 -16.83 23.26 -3.26
C SER A 40 -15.91 24.41 -2.85
N GLY A 41 -14.61 24.18 -2.60
CA GLY A 41 -13.66 25.21 -2.17
C GLY A 41 -12.36 25.20 -2.96
N ASP A 42 -11.61 26.30 -2.92
CA ASP A 42 -10.34 26.54 -3.63
C ASP A 42 -9.14 25.71 -3.12
N GLY A 43 -9.42 24.55 -2.51
CA GLY A 43 -8.42 23.61 -2.03
C GLY A 43 -8.09 22.56 -3.09
N PRO A 44 -6.85 22.04 -3.09
CA PRO A 44 -6.50 20.98 -4.01
C PRO A 44 -7.21 19.68 -3.62
N TYR A 45 -7.69 18.95 -4.62
CA TYR A 45 -8.62 17.83 -4.45
C TYR A 45 -8.01 16.66 -3.67
N TRP A 46 -8.81 15.96 -2.85
CA TRP A 46 -8.37 14.73 -2.21
C TRP A 46 -8.16 13.61 -3.23
N PRO A 47 -6.97 13.00 -3.35
CA PRO A 47 -6.70 11.96 -4.35
C PRO A 47 -7.28 10.59 -3.94
N MET A 48 -8.62 10.49 -3.86
CA MET A 48 -9.35 9.30 -3.37
C MET A 48 -8.93 8.04 -4.11
N THR A 49 -8.87 8.12 -5.45
CA THR A 49 -8.49 6.99 -6.30
C THR A 49 -7.09 6.49 -5.99
N VAL A 50 -6.13 7.39 -5.73
CA VAL A 50 -4.74 7.01 -5.43
C VAL A 50 -4.67 6.29 -4.09
N VAL A 51 -5.38 6.77 -3.08
CA VAL A 51 -5.48 6.13 -1.76
C VAL A 51 -6.11 4.75 -1.88
N PHE A 52 -7.23 4.63 -2.60
CA PHE A 52 -7.89 3.33 -2.80
C PHE A 52 -7.01 2.33 -3.52
N VAL A 53 -6.37 2.72 -4.63
CA VAL A 53 -5.52 1.84 -5.42
C VAL A 53 -4.27 1.43 -4.62
N SER A 54 -3.57 2.38 -4.00
CA SER A 54 -2.37 2.08 -3.22
C SER A 54 -2.67 1.25 -1.98
N GLY A 55 -3.78 1.52 -1.28
CA GLY A 55 -4.20 0.74 -0.12
C GLY A 55 -4.55 -0.70 -0.49
N THR A 56 -5.31 -0.87 -1.58
CA THR A 56 -5.67 -2.20 -2.09
C THR A 56 -4.42 -2.97 -2.54
N ALA A 57 -3.53 -2.32 -3.28
CA ALA A 57 -2.27 -2.92 -3.74
C ALA A 57 -1.38 -3.34 -2.55
N PHE A 58 -1.30 -2.51 -1.51
CA PHE A 58 -0.56 -2.81 -0.30
C PHE A 58 -1.11 -4.05 0.42
N VAL A 59 -2.43 -4.10 0.65
CA VAL A 59 -3.10 -5.24 1.30
C VAL A 59 -2.91 -6.52 0.49
N LEU A 60 -3.11 -6.47 -0.83
CA LEU A 60 -2.91 -7.63 -1.70
C LEU A 60 -1.45 -8.11 -1.68
N ALA A 61 -0.48 -7.20 -1.67
CA ALA A 61 0.93 -7.57 -1.58
C ALA A 61 1.27 -8.27 -0.25
N LEU A 62 0.68 -7.81 0.86
CA LEU A 62 0.84 -8.45 2.17
C LEU A 62 0.19 -9.84 2.22
N LEU A 63 -1.05 -9.97 1.73
CA LEU A 63 -1.76 -11.25 1.68
C LEU A 63 -1.03 -12.27 0.80
N ALA A 64 -0.56 -11.85 -0.38
CA ALA A 64 0.22 -12.71 -1.26
C ALA A 64 1.54 -13.14 -0.61
N LYS A 65 2.23 -12.24 0.11
CA LYS A 65 3.46 -12.57 0.84
C LYS A 65 3.18 -13.56 1.99
N ALA A 66 2.06 -13.42 2.71
CA ALA A 66 1.64 -14.36 3.74
C ALA A 66 1.29 -15.73 3.17
N GLY A 67 0.55 -15.78 2.05
CA GLY A 67 0.20 -17.02 1.35
C GLY A 67 1.42 -17.78 0.82
N VAL A 68 2.38 -17.08 0.21
CA VAL A 68 3.65 -17.68 -0.24
C VAL A 68 4.45 -18.23 0.96
N GLY A 69 4.47 -17.50 2.09
CA GLY A 69 5.10 -17.98 3.32
C GLY A 69 4.48 -19.26 3.88
N ALA A 70 3.14 -19.35 3.86
CA ALA A 70 2.42 -20.55 4.29
C ALA A 70 2.69 -21.76 3.38
N ALA A 71 2.67 -21.55 2.05
CA ALA A 71 2.98 -22.60 1.08
C ALA A 71 4.40 -23.15 1.25
N HIS A 72 5.38 -22.28 1.51
CA HIS A 72 6.77 -22.70 1.72
C HIS A 72 6.93 -23.56 2.98
N LYS A 73 6.26 -23.18 4.09
CA LYS A 73 6.25 -23.95 5.33
C LYS A 73 5.61 -25.33 5.15
N PHE A 74 4.51 -25.41 4.41
CA PHE A 74 3.82 -26.67 4.12
C PHE A 74 4.65 -27.63 3.27
N SER A 75 5.38 -27.12 2.27
CA SER A 75 6.29 -27.93 1.47
C SER A 75 7.48 -28.46 2.30
N ALA A 76 8.05 -27.62 3.17
CA ALA A 76 9.16 -28.02 4.05
C ALA A 76 8.74 -29.10 5.07
N SER A 77 7.54 -29.01 5.64
CA SER A 77 7.05 -30.02 6.58
C SER A 77 6.79 -31.38 5.92
N ARG A 78 6.41 -31.40 4.63
CA ARG A 78 6.24 -32.66 3.87
C ARG A 78 7.56 -33.35 3.55
N GLN A 79 8.62 -32.61 3.23
CA GLN A 79 9.95 -33.21 2.96
C GLN A 79 10.61 -33.79 4.21
N SER A 80 10.28 -33.32 5.41
CA SER A 80 10.82 -33.87 6.66
C SER A 80 10.22 -35.23 7.04
N GLN A 81 9.13 -35.66 6.39
CA GLN A 81 8.43 -36.91 6.70
C GLN A 81 8.71 -38.04 5.70
N SER A 82 9.52 -37.78 4.67
CA SER A 82 10.00 -38.75 3.67
C SER A 82 11.49 -39.05 3.88
#